data_AF-A0A5J5EDS8-F1
#
_entry.id   AF-A0A5J5EDS8-F1
#
_cell.length_a   1.000
_cell.length_b   1.000
_cell.length_c   1.000
_cell.angle_alpha   90.00
_cell.angle_beta   90.00
_cell.angle_gamma   90.00
#
_symmetry.space_group_name_H-M   'P 1'
#
loop_
_entity.id
_entity.type
_entity.pdbx_description
1 polymer ?
#
loop_
_entity_poly.entity_id
_entity_poly.type
_entity_poly.pdbx_seq_one_letter_code
_entity_poly.pdbx_strand_id
1 'polypeptide(L)'
;MPQAQAHSPPTEATALAALTQQLADGNNAYDPELYLARARVYLDLDYPDLAAGDAYRAVLLCDYLRDYSDEGEISLDSEEEKPSSDATPSSQSSENSEDEDEDEDEDEGPRSDLEEFHAATEALTHLRASGTPSTLLPHLEEASLHLLCLSLLRVGCSTDATHYLRLGQRRFPSSPHFPALISSLPATPSTGRARRFVYPWNHHEPDRFSAETVSYLNTHIVPRSSAAVEVRVVNLPLLSETAEVLGETKHLGVFALRDIAPGELCMAEESALTVVTDPSEGGLCEYCGSRWRAPPQRSRPMLKLPGQCAPASSQVPDTPEPQRETFTCDLCADAEAAGIEAVVPTWCSAACRDKAMAKYHPALCSRPIAPLHRAAQNKSSSITTGTQAGGTVYALLLLKTFAMALVQNTHPLSLEETRFLYGVPPVEEGDLRIGWGYEENIRSALSILEALRIDVFSGRHPSLAPSSDGEWWDTWVINTLLAKFRGVASGRQNEAGETEAAAAHTLYSLVNHDCEPSVRWECAGVMKFWGEGKGVKRGEELHSCYCDKSLPVKERREWMMGCLGGACMCARCLREEKGEREKN
;
A
#
# COMPACT_ATOMS: atom_id res chain seq x y z
N MET A 1 -19.05 -14.49 -31.96
CA MET A 1 -18.78 -13.06 -32.18
C MET A 1 -17.27 -12.87 -32.13
N PRO A 2 -16.66 -12.13 -33.05
CA PRO A 2 -15.20 -12.07 -33.10
C PRO A 2 -14.68 -11.22 -31.93
N GLN A 3 -13.64 -11.75 -31.29
CA GLN A 3 -12.93 -11.16 -30.15
C GLN A 3 -12.34 -9.80 -30.54
N ALA A 4 -12.64 -8.77 -29.75
CA ALA A 4 -11.89 -7.52 -29.76
C ALA A 4 -10.57 -7.76 -29.00
N GLN A 5 -9.54 -8.20 -29.72
CA GLN A 5 -8.17 -8.05 -29.24
C GLN A 5 -7.82 -6.57 -29.32
N ALA A 6 -7.70 -5.91 -28.17
CA ALA A 6 -7.04 -4.62 -28.07
C ALA A 6 -5.54 -4.85 -28.28
N HIS A 7 -5.13 -4.89 -29.55
CA HIS A 7 -3.72 -4.74 -29.90
C HIS A 7 -3.40 -3.24 -29.90
N SER A 8 -2.81 -2.75 -28.81
CA SER A 8 -2.08 -1.48 -28.84
C SER A 8 -1.07 -1.53 -29.98
N PRO A 9 -0.85 -0.43 -30.72
CA PRO A 9 0.08 -0.44 -31.83
C PRO A 9 1.49 -0.78 -31.31
N PRO A 10 2.25 -1.65 -31.98
CA PRO A 10 3.57 -2.11 -31.54
C PRO A 10 4.58 -0.97 -31.31
N THR A 11 4.31 0.23 -31.80
CA THR A 11 5.12 1.44 -31.62
C THR A 11 5.08 2.00 -30.20
N GLU A 12 3.92 1.98 -29.53
CA GLU A 12 3.77 2.58 -28.19
C GLU A 12 4.38 1.71 -27.09
N ALA A 13 4.21 0.38 -27.17
CA ALA A 13 4.87 -0.55 -26.26
C ALA A 13 6.41 -0.51 -26.41
N THR A 14 6.90 -0.31 -27.63
CA THR A 14 8.34 -0.12 -27.89
C THR A 14 8.84 1.22 -27.32
N ALA A 15 8.04 2.29 -27.44
CA ALA A 15 8.37 3.59 -26.86
C ALA A 15 8.40 3.56 -25.33
N LEU A 16 7.45 2.88 -24.68
CA LEU A 16 7.43 2.70 -23.23
C LEU A 16 8.70 1.98 -22.75
N ALA A 17 9.07 0.87 -23.36
CA ALA A 17 10.27 0.12 -23.00
C ALA A 17 11.54 0.98 -23.17
N ALA A 18 11.63 1.77 -24.25
CA ALA A 18 12.76 2.66 -24.49
C ALA A 18 12.87 3.77 -23.43
N LEU A 19 11.76 4.41 -23.06
CA LEU A 19 11.74 5.47 -22.04
C LEU A 19 12.05 4.91 -20.65
N THR A 20 11.51 3.73 -20.30
CA THR A 20 11.86 3.05 -19.05
C THR A 20 13.34 2.73 -18.97
N GLN A 21 13.95 2.24 -20.06
CA GLN A 21 15.40 2.02 -20.09
C GLN A 21 16.17 3.33 -19.94
N GLN A 22 15.77 4.40 -20.64
CA GLN A 22 16.43 5.70 -20.53
C GLN A 22 16.40 6.24 -19.10
N LEU A 23 15.26 6.16 -18.40
CA LEU A 23 15.14 6.59 -17.01
C LEU A 23 16.02 5.76 -16.05
N ALA A 24 16.24 4.48 -16.34
CA ALA A 24 17.12 3.61 -15.56
C ALA A 24 18.62 3.91 -15.79
N ASP A 25 18.96 4.67 -16.84
CA ASP A 25 20.35 4.90 -17.22
C ASP A 25 20.94 6.13 -16.50
N GLY A 26 21.84 5.89 -15.54
CA GLY A 26 22.68 6.94 -14.95
C GLY A 26 21.89 7.99 -14.17
N ASN A 27 22.04 9.27 -14.55
CA ASN A 27 21.35 10.40 -13.92
C ASN A 27 20.10 10.84 -14.70
N ASN A 28 19.70 10.11 -15.75
CA ASN A 28 18.48 10.40 -16.49
C ASN A 28 17.22 10.28 -15.62
N ALA A 29 17.31 9.58 -14.48
CA ALA A 29 16.25 9.55 -13.49
C ALA A 29 15.86 10.94 -12.96
N TYR A 30 16.71 11.96 -13.07
CA TYR A 30 16.40 13.33 -12.66
C TYR A 30 15.97 14.22 -13.84
N ASP A 31 15.69 13.65 -15.01
CA ASP A 31 15.18 14.39 -16.17
C ASP A 31 13.64 14.49 -16.12
N PRO A 32 13.06 15.68 -15.85
CA PRO A 32 11.61 15.85 -15.85
C PRO A 32 10.97 15.63 -17.24
N GLU A 33 11.70 15.83 -18.34
CA GLU A 33 11.20 15.60 -19.70
C GLU A 33 10.94 14.12 -19.96
N LEU A 34 11.80 13.24 -19.46
CA LEU A 34 11.65 11.78 -19.60
C LEU A 34 10.44 11.25 -18.83
N TYR A 35 10.21 11.70 -17.59
CA TYR A 35 9.00 11.35 -16.85
C TYR A 35 7.74 11.84 -17.54
N LEU A 36 7.74 13.09 -18.04
CA LEU A 36 6.60 13.65 -18.75
C LEU A 36 6.31 12.87 -20.06
N ALA A 37 7.34 12.48 -20.79
CA ALA A 37 7.23 11.66 -21.99
C ALA A 37 6.65 10.27 -21.68
N ARG A 38 7.14 9.60 -20.62
CA ARG A 38 6.65 8.27 -20.23
C ARG A 38 5.22 8.33 -19.68
N ALA A 39 4.87 9.36 -18.92
CA ALA A 39 3.51 9.62 -18.47
C ALA A 39 2.53 9.78 -19.65
N ARG A 40 2.93 10.45 -20.73
CA ARG A 40 2.11 10.58 -21.95
C ARG A 40 1.87 9.20 -22.58
N VAL A 41 2.92 8.41 -22.75
CA VAL A 41 2.81 7.04 -23.30
C VAL A 41 1.92 6.16 -22.42
N TYR A 42 2.02 6.26 -21.10
CA TYR A 42 1.12 5.56 -20.19
C TYR A 42 -0.34 5.96 -20.41
N LEU A 43 -0.66 7.25 -20.58
CA LEU A 43 -2.02 7.70 -20.87
C LEU A 43 -2.54 7.20 -22.23
N ASP A 44 -1.70 7.20 -23.26
CA ASP A 44 -2.05 6.70 -24.59
C ASP A 44 -2.36 5.19 -24.55
N LEU A 45 -1.64 4.44 -23.70
CA LEU A 45 -1.87 3.04 -23.39
C LEU A 45 -3.00 2.78 -22.34
N ASP A 46 -3.73 3.82 -21.94
CA ASP A 46 -4.83 3.78 -20.97
C ASP A 46 -4.42 3.34 -19.54
N TYR A 47 -3.20 3.69 -19.10
CA TYR A 47 -2.69 3.52 -17.73
C TYR A 47 -2.63 4.87 -16.98
N PRO A 48 -3.77 5.52 -16.69
CA PRO A 48 -3.78 6.84 -16.04
C PRO A 48 -3.24 6.80 -14.60
N ASP A 49 -3.29 5.64 -13.93
CA ASP A 49 -2.73 5.42 -12.60
C ASP A 49 -1.18 5.44 -12.60
N LEU A 50 -0.55 4.89 -13.64
CA LEU A 50 0.91 4.94 -13.82
C LEU A 50 1.36 6.32 -14.29
N ALA A 51 0.60 6.93 -15.22
CA ALA A 51 0.86 8.28 -15.70
C ALA A 51 0.82 9.31 -14.58
N ALA A 52 -0.07 9.16 -13.59
CA ALA A 52 -0.12 10.04 -12.42
C ALA A 52 1.18 9.97 -11.59
N GLY A 53 1.78 8.78 -11.45
CA GLY A 53 3.05 8.61 -10.73
C GLY A 53 4.23 9.29 -11.42
N ASP A 54 4.36 9.13 -12.73
CA ASP A 54 5.42 9.80 -13.51
C ASP A 54 5.21 11.31 -13.59
N ALA A 55 3.97 11.76 -13.85
CA ALA A 55 3.66 13.19 -13.89
C ALA A 55 3.95 13.86 -12.54
N TYR A 56 3.71 13.16 -11.42
CA TYR A 56 4.04 13.70 -10.11
C TYR A 56 5.55 13.79 -9.87
N ARG A 57 6.35 12.82 -10.30
CA ARG A 57 7.82 12.91 -10.23
C ARG A 57 8.36 14.09 -11.05
N ALA A 58 7.78 14.35 -12.22
CA ALA A 58 8.12 15.54 -13.01
C ALA A 58 7.75 16.83 -12.27
N VAL A 59 6.59 16.89 -11.61
CA VAL A 59 6.21 18.03 -10.74
C VAL A 59 7.22 18.22 -9.61
N LEU A 60 7.65 17.15 -8.93
CA LEU A 60 8.63 17.24 -7.83
C LEU A 60 9.99 17.78 -8.29
N LEU A 61 10.54 17.26 -9.40
CA LEU A 61 11.82 17.76 -9.93
C LEU A 61 11.75 19.24 -10.29
N CYS A 62 10.63 19.66 -10.89
CA CYS A 62 10.42 21.07 -11.19
C CYS A 62 10.24 21.93 -9.93
N ASP A 63 9.49 21.46 -8.94
CA ASP A 63 9.30 22.14 -7.66
C ASP A 63 10.66 22.33 -6.94
N TYR A 64 11.48 21.27 -6.83
CA TYR A 64 12.81 21.38 -6.22
C TYR A 64 13.70 22.39 -6.94
N LEU A 65 13.74 22.35 -8.28
CA LEU A 65 14.53 23.32 -9.04
C LEU A 65 14.06 24.76 -8.85
N ARG A 66 12.73 24.98 -8.81
CA ARG A 66 12.15 26.30 -8.57
C ARG A 66 12.48 26.79 -7.16
N ASP A 67 12.23 25.97 -6.14
CA ASP A 67 12.39 26.35 -4.73
C ASP A 67 13.85 26.78 -4.46
N TYR A 68 14.83 25.97 -4.87
CA TYR A 68 16.26 26.33 -4.72
C TYR A 68 16.72 27.48 -5.63
N SER A 69 16.04 27.74 -6.75
CA SER A 69 16.29 28.91 -7.57
C SER A 69 15.76 30.20 -6.93
N ASP A 70 14.57 30.14 -6.31
CA ASP A 70 13.93 31.27 -5.64
C ASP A 70 14.69 31.67 -4.37
N GLU A 71 15.30 30.69 -3.67
CA GLU A 71 16.22 30.90 -2.55
C GLU A 71 17.61 31.44 -3.00
N GLY A 72 17.91 31.39 -4.30
CA GLY A 72 19.16 31.86 -4.89
C GLY A 72 20.35 30.90 -4.70
N GLU A 73 20.11 29.68 -4.24
CA GLU A 73 21.14 28.63 -4.15
C GLU A 73 21.50 28.06 -5.53
N ILE A 74 20.51 28.02 -6.44
CA ILE A 74 20.68 27.62 -7.84
C ILE A 74 20.47 28.80 -8.78
N SER A 75 21.35 28.94 -9.79
CA SER A 75 21.15 29.89 -10.87
C SER A 75 20.77 29.18 -12.17
N LEU A 76 19.57 29.45 -12.67
CA LEU A 76 19.05 28.85 -13.90
C LEU A 76 19.91 29.17 -15.14
N ASP A 77 20.41 30.40 -15.23
CA ASP A 77 21.05 30.91 -16.45
C ASP A 77 22.55 31.23 -16.33
N SER A 78 23.17 31.01 -15.16
CA SER A 78 24.62 31.19 -15.00
C SER A 78 25.33 29.86 -14.77
N GLU A 79 26.53 29.71 -15.35
CA GLU A 79 27.37 28.49 -15.25
C GLU A 79 28.12 28.38 -13.90
N GLU A 80 28.05 29.41 -13.04
CA GLU A 80 28.74 29.42 -11.75
C GLU A 80 27.80 28.94 -10.63
N GLU A 81 27.83 27.65 -10.33
CA GLU A 81 27.40 27.15 -9.02
C GLU A 81 28.34 27.75 -7.97
N LYS A 82 27.84 28.68 -7.15
CA LYS A 82 28.58 29.15 -5.99
C LYS A 82 28.30 28.19 -4.84
N PRO A 83 29.26 27.38 -4.38
CA PRO A 83 29.10 26.71 -3.12
C PRO A 83 29.01 27.77 -2.03
N SER A 84 27.89 27.78 -1.30
CA SER A 84 27.69 28.58 -0.10
C SER A 84 28.82 28.27 0.90
N SER A 85 29.77 29.20 1.01
CA SER A 85 30.75 29.25 2.10
C SER A 85 30.46 30.50 2.92
N ASP A 86 30.38 30.32 4.25
CA ASP A 86 30.22 31.29 5.33
C ASP A 86 28.79 31.74 5.70
N ALA A 87 28.21 31.01 6.65
CA ALA A 87 27.28 31.58 7.62
C ALA A 87 28.08 32.31 8.73
N THR A 88 28.10 33.64 8.70
CA THR A 88 28.35 34.46 9.90
C THR A 88 27.21 35.47 10.08
N PRO A 89 26.59 35.57 11.27
CA PRO A 89 25.43 36.42 11.48
C PRO A 89 25.87 37.86 11.75
N SER A 90 25.52 38.76 10.84
CA SER A 90 25.66 40.21 11.04
C SER A 90 24.32 40.77 11.54
N SER A 91 24.26 41.02 12.85
CA SER A 91 23.22 41.83 13.48
C SER A 91 23.21 43.26 12.94
N GLN A 92 22.06 43.75 12.47
CA GLN A 92 21.70 45.17 12.59
C GLN A 92 20.19 45.40 12.47
N SER A 93 19.70 46.14 13.44
CA SER A 93 18.34 46.59 13.73
C SER A 93 17.87 47.74 12.83
N SER A 94 16.57 47.78 12.48
CA SER A 94 15.78 49.02 12.46
C SER A 94 14.26 48.77 12.27
N GLU A 95 13.53 49.01 13.37
CA GLU A 95 12.20 49.61 13.57
C GLU A 95 11.16 49.77 12.42
N ASN A 96 10.00 49.15 12.67
CA ASN A 96 8.59 49.54 12.51
C ASN A 96 8.03 50.17 11.21
N SER A 97 7.05 49.45 10.62
CA SER A 97 5.68 49.98 10.42
C SER A 97 4.66 48.84 10.43
N GLU A 98 3.63 49.01 11.25
CA GLU A 98 2.49 48.13 11.50
C GLU A 98 1.58 48.03 10.26
N ASP A 99 1.21 46.81 9.86
CA ASP A 99 -0.10 46.48 9.29
C ASP A 99 -0.35 44.98 9.57
N GLU A 100 -1.50 44.70 10.19
CA GLU A 100 -1.95 43.39 10.68
C GLU A 100 -2.50 42.53 9.54
N ASP A 101 -1.89 41.38 9.29
CA ASP A 101 -2.56 40.19 8.76
C ASP A 101 -1.90 38.96 9.44
N GLU A 102 -2.67 38.24 10.24
CA GLU A 102 -2.27 37.01 10.93
C GLU A 102 -2.18 35.85 9.93
N ASP A 103 -1.02 35.63 9.33
CA ASP A 103 -0.61 34.32 8.84
C ASP A 103 0.48 33.80 9.80
N GLU A 104 0.20 32.65 10.45
CA GLU A 104 1.16 31.91 11.25
C GLU A 104 2.25 31.33 10.33
N ASP A 105 3.20 32.16 9.91
CA ASP A 105 4.45 31.69 9.31
C ASP A 105 5.31 31.10 10.43
N GLU A 106 5.23 29.78 10.60
CA GLU A 106 6.27 29.03 11.28
C GLU A 106 7.60 29.32 10.55
N ASP A 107 8.54 29.90 11.27
CA ASP A 107 9.92 30.19 10.84
C ASP A 107 10.62 28.84 10.50
N GLU A 108 10.35 28.30 9.31
CA GLU A 108 11.03 27.13 8.76
C GLU A 108 12.48 27.54 8.47
N GLY A 109 13.41 27.04 9.29
CA GLY A 109 14.85 27.20 9.05
C GLY A 109 15.28 26.68 7.68
N PRO A 110 16.53 26.97 7.24
CA PRO A 110 16.97 26.68 5.87
C PRO A 110 16.75 25.21 5.48
N ARG A 111 15.96 25.01 4.42
CA ARG A 111 15.54 23.71 3.89
C ARG A 111 16.66 23.06 3.10
N SER A 112 17.69 22.60 3.81
CA SER A 112 18.80 21.87 3.20
C SER A 112 18.55 20.37 3.27
N ASP A 113 17.55 19.87 2.54
CA ASP A 113 17.51 18.45 2.22
C ASP A 113 18.51 18.20 1.07
N LEU A 114 19.65 17.60 1.42
CA LEU A 114 20.73 17.29 0.48
C LEU A 114 20.24 16.44 -0.72
N GLU A 115 19.21 15.62 -0.53
CA GLU A 115 18.64 14.77 -1.59
C GLU A 115 17.78 15.60 -2.56
N GLU A 116 16.95 16.54 -2.04
CA GLU A 116 16.18 17.48 -2.87
C GLU A 116 17.12 18.40 -3.67
N PHE A 117 18.16 18.96 -3.02
CA PHE A 117 19.15 19.82 -3.67
C PHE A 117 19.93 19.10 -4.78
N HIS A 118 20.32 17.84 -4.55
CA HIS A 118 20.96 17.02 -5.56
C HIS A 118 20.02 16.78 -6.76
N ALA A 119 18.76 16.42 -6.50
CA ALA A 119 17.78 16.22 -7.56
C ALA A 119 17.54 17.50 -8.39
N ALA A 120 17.48 18.67 -7.74
CA ALA A 120 17.37 19.96 -8.41
C ALA A 120 18.57 20.26 -9.31
N THR A 121 19.79 20.00 -8.83
CA THR A 121 21.04 20.24 -9.58
C THR A 121 21.16 19.32 -10.81
N GLU A 122 20.79 18.05 -10.67
CA GLU A 122 20.77 17.11 -11.78
C GLU A 122 19.67 17.46 -12.80
N ALA A 123 18.47 17.84 -12.35
CA ALA A 123 17.40 18.33 -13.23
C ALA A 123 17.84 19.57 -14.02
N LEU A 124 18.52 20.53 -13.38
CA LEU A 124 19.07 21.70 -14.05
C LEU A 124 20.08 21.32 -15.13
N THR A 125 20.93 20.31 -14.87
CA THR A 125 21.91 19.83 -15.84
C THR A 125 21.22 19.30 -17.10
N HIS A 126 20.12 18.56 -16.97
CA HIS A 126 19.30 18.12 -18.11
C HIS A 126 18.65 19.29 -18.84
N LEU A 127 18.06 20.25 -18.11
CA LEU A 127 17.45 21.44 -18.72
C LEU A 127 18.46 22.27 -19.52
N ARG A 128 19.70 22.44 -19.01
CA ARG A 128 20.79 23.12 -19.73
C ARG A 128 21.20 22.38 -21.01
N ALA A 129 21.14 21.05 -21.00
CA ALA A 129 21.40 20.25 -22.18
C ALA A 129 20.27 20.38 -23.24
N SER A 130 19.01 20.51 -22.80
CA SER A 130 17.84 20.69 -23.67
C SER A 130 17.65 22.13 -24.17
N GLY A 131 18.11 23.14 -23.43
CA GLY A 131 17.97 24.55 -23.81
C GLY A 131 18.20 25.54 -22.66
N THR A 132 17.48 26.66 -22.67
CA THR A 132 17.59 27.71 -21.63
C THR A 132 16.68 27.39 -20.43
N PRO A 133 17.22 27.08 -19.24
CA PRO A 133 16.42 26.60 -18.12
C PRO A 133 15.32 27.58 -17.67
N SER A 134 15.61 28.88 -17.62
CA SER A 134 14.61 29.91 -17.25
C SER A 134 13.43 29.99 -18.22
N THR A 135 13.61 29.52 -19.46
CA THR A 135 12.53 29.40 -20.44
C THR A 135 11.85 28.05 -20.36
N LEU A 136 12.60 26.95 -20.18
CA LEU A 136 12.06 25.59 -20.18
C LEU A 136 11.26 25.25 -18.93
N LEU A 137 11.74 25.63 -17.75
CA LEU A 137 11.15 25.25 -16.46
C LEU A 137 9.65 25.61 -16.35
N PRO A 138 9.19 26.85 -16.65
CA PRO A 138 7.77 27.19 -16.62
C PRO A 138 6.90 26.32 -17.53
N HIS A 139 7.40 25.96 -18.72
CA HIS A 139 6.66 25.12 -19.66
C HIS A 139 6.56 23.67 -19.17
N LEU A 140 7.64 23.14 -18.59
CA LEU A 140 7.67 21.79 -18.04
C LEU A 140 6.75 21.66 -16.82
N GLU A 141 6.73 22.66 -15.96
CA GLU A 141 5.84 22.69 -14.80
C GLU A 141 4.37 22.75 -15.20
N GLU A 142 4.02 23.64 -16.13
CA GLU A 142 2.66 23.74 -16.66
C GLU A 142 2.23 22.39 -17.27
N ALA A 143 3.10 21.79 -18.09
CA ALA A 143 2.82 20.51 -18.73
C ALA A 143 2.70 19.36 -17.72
N SER A 144 3.56 19.31 -16.70
CA SER A 144 3.57 18.27 -15.66
C SER A 144 2.33 18.36 -14.78
N LEU A 145 1.97 19.55 -14.31
CA LEU A 145 0.73 19.77 -13.55
C LEU A 145 -0.51 19.44 -14.39
N HIS A 146 -0.54 19.86 -15.65
CA HIS A 146 -1.64 19.54 -16.56
C HIS A 146 -1.79 18.03 -16.75
N LEU A 147 -0.67 17.31 -16.97
CA LEU A 147 -0.69 15.87 -17.16
C LEU A 147 -1.07 15.10 -15.89
N LEU A 148 -0.61 15.56 -14.72
CA LEU A 148 -1.02 15.01 -13.43
C LEU A 148 -2.53 15.18 -13.23
N CYS A 149 -3.07 16.38 -13.45
CA CYS A 149 -4.50 16.64 -13.36
C CYS A 149 -5.32 15.76 -14.30
N LEU A 150 -4.90 15.65 -15.57
CA LEU A 150 -5.54 14.79 -16.55
C LEU A 150 -5.54 13.33 -16.12
N SER A 151 -4.40 12.84 -15.62
CA SER A 151 -4.23 11.46 -15.15
C SER A 151 -5.14 11.16 -13.95
N LEU A 152 -5.16 12.06 -12.96
CA LEU A 152 -6.04 11.98 -11.79
C LEU A 152 -7.52 11.97 -12.16
N LEU A 153 -7.94 12.79 -13.13
CA LEU A 153 -9.31 12.79 -13.64
C LEU A 153 -9.65 11.47 -14.35
N ARG A 154 -8.74 10.92 -15.17
CA ARG A 154 -8.97 9.67 -15.91
C ARG A 154 -9.04 8.44 -15.02
N VAL A 155 -8.28 8.40 -13.93
CA VAL A 155 -8.41 7.35 -12.90
C VAL A 155 -9.63 7.59 -11.99
N GLY A 156 -10.28 8.75 -12.08
CA GLY A 156 -11.47 9.09 -11.29
C GLY A 156 -11.19 9.68 -9.90
N CYS A 157 -9.95 10.09 -9.63
CA CYS A 157 -9.53 10.69 -8.35
C CYS A 157 -9.75 12.21 -8.37
N SER A 158 -11.02 12.63 -8.29
CA SER A 158 -11.40 14.03 -8.51
C SER A 158 -11.04 14.97 -7.35
N THR A 159 -10.91 14.44 -6.12
CA THR A 159 -10.46 15.20 -4.94
C THR A 159 -9.07 15.78 -5.17
N ASP A 160 -8.09 14.92 -5.47
CA ASP A 160 -6.71 15.32 -5.71
C ASP A 160 -6.54 16.10 -7.01
N ALA A 161 -7.29 15.73 -8.06
CA ALA A 161 -7.32 16.52 -9.30
C ALA A 161 -7.74 17.97 -9.03
N THR A 162 -8.74 18.20 -8.16
CA THR A 162 -9.18 19.55 -7.80
C THR A 162 -8.07 20.36 -7.13
N HIS A 163 -7.28 19.73 -6.25
CA HIS A 163 -6.16 20.38 -5.59
C HIS A 163 -5.12 20.86 -6.62
N TYR A 164 -4.63 19.95 -7.47
CA TYR A 164 -3.61 20.30 -8.47
C TYR A 164 -4.12 21.22 -9.58
N LEU A 165 -5.40 21.15 -9.95
CA LEU A 165 -6.01 22.10 -10.89
C LEU A 165 -6.00 23.52 -10.33
N ARG A 166 -6.30 23.69 -9.03
CA ARG A 166 -6.22 25.00 -8.37
C ARG A 166 -4.78 25.48 -8.27
N LEU A 167 -3.84 24.60 -7.96
CA LEU A 167 -2.42 24.94 -7.94
C LEU A 167 -1.94 25.40 -9.32
N GLY A 168 -2.25 24.64 -10.38
CA GLY A 168 -1.93 24.98 -11.76
C GLY A 168 -2.55 26.30 -12.20
N GLN A 169 -3.82 26.55 -11.87
CA GLN A 169 -4.48 27.82 -12.20
C GLN A 169 -3.85 29.02 -11.47
N ARG A 170 -3.39 28.85 -10.22
CA ARG A 170 -2.68 29.91 -9.48
C ARG A 170 -1.31 30.20 -10.08
N ARG A 171 -0.53 29.15 -10.40
CA ARG A 171 0.83 29.30 -10.96
C ARG A 171 0.82 29.75 -12.42
N PHE A 172 -0.17 29.33 -13.20
CA PHE A 172 -0.28 29.58 -14.65
C PHE A 172 -1.67 30.16 -15.02
N PRO A 173 -2.00 31.38 -14.58
CA PRO A 173 -3.34 31.97 -14.79
C PRO A 173 -3.68 32.20 -16.27
N SER A 174 -2.68 32.35 -17.14
CA SER A 174 -2.84 32.52 -18.58
C SER A 174 -3.06 31.19 -19.33
N SER A 175 -2.87 30.04 -18.68
CA SER A 175 -3.01 28.74 -19.31
C SER A 175 -4.48 28.41 -19.62
N PRO A 176 -4.81 28.01 -20.86
CA PRO A 176 -6.15 27.55 -21.20
C PRO A 176 -6.43 26.11 -20.72
N HIS A 177 -5.41 25.36 -20.29
CA HIS A 177 -5.51 23.94 -20.00
C HIS A 177 -6.26 23.65 -18.70
N PHE A 178 -5.97 24.37 -17.62
CA PHE A 178 -6.59 24.14 -16.31
C PHE A 178 -8.09 24.48 -16.29
N PRO A 179 -8.56 25.62 -16.82
CA PRO A 179 -9.99 25.92 -16.88
C PRO A 179 -10.80 24.88 -17.67
N ALA A 180 -10.21 24.34 -18.74
CA ALA A 180 -10.85 23.29 -19.53
C ALA A 180 -11.05 22.01 -18.69
N LEU A 181 -10.05 21.58 -17.93
CA LEU A 181 -10.18 20.42 -17.05
C LEU A 181 -11.10 20.66 -15.85
N ILE A 182 -11.13 21.88 -15.27
CA ILE A 182 -12.07 22.23 -14.20
C ILE A 182 -13.52 22.00 -14.65
N SER A 183 -13.84 22.32 -15.90
CA SER A 183 -15.19 22.08 -16.46
C SER A 183 -15.57 20.59 -16.54
N SER A 184 -14.59 19.69 -16.47
CA SER A 184 -14.79 18.23 -16.50
C SER A 184 -14.87 17.58 -15.12
N LEU A 185 -14.70 18.36 -14.03
CA LEU A 185 -14.77 17.83 -12.67
C LEU A 185 -16.18 17.29 -12.36
N PRO A 186 -16.29 16.11 -11.72
CA PRO A 186 -17.58 15.61 -11.26
C PRO A 186 -18.13 16.47 -10.13
N ALA A 187 -19.46 16.51 -10.00
CA ALA A 187 -20.13 17.28 -8.94
C ALA A 187 -19.82 16.76 -7.52
N THR A 188 -19.54 15.46 -7.40
CA THR A 188 -19.20 14.82 -6.13
C THR A 188 -17.74 14.35 -6.14
N PRO A 189 -16.94 14.73 -5.13
CA PRO A 189 -15.58 14.21 -4.97
C PRO A 189 -15.58 12.69 -4.90
N SER A 190 -14.57 12.08 -5.51
CA SER A 190 -14.41 10.63 -5.63
C SER A 190 -12.95 10.26 -5.51
N THR A 191 -12.70 9.07 -4.94
CA THR A 191 -11.42 8.39 -5.04
C THR A 191 -11.35 7.60 -6.34
N GLY A 192 -10.13 7.42 -6.85
CA GLY A 192 -9.91 6.76 -8.13
C GLY A 192 -10.18 5.26 -8.11
N ARG A 193 -10.18 4.66 -9.31
CA ARG A 193 -10.19 3.22 -9.51
C ARG A 193 -9.18 2.85 -10.60
N ALA A 194 -8.23 2.01 -10.25
CA ALA A 194 -7.22 1.51 -11.18
C ALA A 194 -7.55 0.09 -11.62
N ARG A 195 -7.07 -0.29 -12.80
CA ARG A 195 -7.24 -1.64 -13.33
C ARG A 195 -6.43 -2.63 -12.49
N ARG A 196 -7.00 -3.79 -12.19
CA ARG A 196 -6.40 -4.85 -11.37
C ARG A 196 -6.05 -6.04 -12.26
N PHE A 197 -4.90 -5.98 -12.92
CA PHE A 197 -4.37 -7.07 -13.75
C PHE A 197 -2.84 -7.10 -13.77
N VAL A 198 -2.28 -8.20 -14.27
CA VAL A 198 -0.83 -8.35 -14.41
C VAL A 198 -0.37 -7.47 -15.57
N TYR A 199 0.34 -6.37 -15.27
CA TYR A 199 0.90 -5.49 -16.30
C TYR A 199 1.71 -6.30 -17.33
N PRO A 200 1.68 -5.95 -18.63
CA PRO A 200 2.31 -6.77 -19.67
C PRO A 200 3.82 -7.00 -19.48
N TRP A 201 4.50 -6.08 -18.81
CA TRP A 201 5.93 -6.14 -18.48
C TRP A 201 6.21 -6.68 -17.07
N ASN A 202 5.18 -7.02 -16.29
CA ASN A 202 5.37 -7.64 -14.98
C ASN A 202 5.70 -9.13 -15.13
N HIS A 203 6.99 -9.45 -15.04
CA HIS A 203 7.51 -10.83 -15.15
C HIS A 203 7.72 -11.51 -13.78
N HIS A 204 7.33 -10.87 -12.68
CA HIS A 204 7.48 -11.43 -11.32
C HIS A 204 6.29 -12.28 -10.88
N GLU A 205 5.10 -12.02 -11.44
CA GLU A 205 3.91 -12.82 -11.15
C GLU A 205 4.03 -14.22 -11.73
N PRO A 206 3.98 -15.28 -10.91
CA PRO A 206 3.97 -16.64 -11.43
C PRO A 206 2.63 -16.95 -12.10
N ASP A 207 2.65 -17.88 -13.07
CA ASP A 207 1.42 -18.59 -13.44
C ASP A 207 1.00 -19.48 -12.25
N ARG A 208 0.10 -18.93 -11.43
CA ARG A 208 -0.41 -19.58 -10.22
C ARG A 208 -1.07 -20.94 -10.46
N PHE A 209 -1.53 -21.21 -11.68
CA PHE A 209 -2.19 -22.46 -12.03
C PHE A 209 -1.24 -23.46 -12.70
N SER A 210 0.01 -23.06 -12.94
CA SER A 210 1.02 -23.95 -13.50
C SER A 210 1.32 -25.11 -12.55
N ALA A 211 1.69 -26.26 -13.13
CA ALA A 211 2.13 -27.41 -12.35
C ALA A 211 3.36 -27.08 -11.49
N GLU A 212 4.23 -26.18 -11.96
CA GLU A 212 5.41 -25.71 -11.23
C GLU A 212 5.02 -24.94 -9.97
N THR A 213 4.14 -23.95 -10.06
CA THR A 213 3.70 -23.18 -8.89
C THR A 213 2.94 -24.06 -7.89
N VAL A 214 2.02 -24.91 -8.35
CA VAL A 214 1.29 -25.84 -7.47
C VAL A 214 2.24 -26.83 -6.79
N SER A 215 3.24 -27.33 -7.51
CA SER A 215 4.29 -28.18 -6.93
C SER A 215 5.09 -27.43 -5.87
N TYR A 216 5.51 -26.18 -6.16
CA TYR A 216 6.25 -25.36 -5.21
C TYR A 216 5.46 -25.14 -3.93
N LEU A 217 4.18 -24.73 -4.03
CA LEU A 217 3.30 -24.54 -2.88
C LEU A 217 3.22 -25.81 -2.02
N ASN A 218 2.98 -26.97 -2.63
CA ASN A 218 2.85 -28.24 -1.92
C ASN A 218 4.15 -28.78 -1.30
N THR A 219 5.31 -28.40 -1.82
CA THR A 219 6.60 -28.93 -1.38
C THR A 219 7.36 -27.98 -0.45
N HIS A 220 7.14 -26.66 -0.55
CA HIS A 220 7.90 -25.65 0.18
C HIS A 220 7.04 -24.83 1.16
N ILE A 221 5.77 -24.55 0.83
CA ILE A 221 4.89 -23.69 1.64
C ILE A 221 3.99 -24.53 2.57
N VAL A 222 3.18 -25.43 2.01
CA VAL A 222 2.23 -26.26 2.75
C VAL A 222 2.88 -27.03 3.92
N PRO A 223 4.05 -27.67 3.77
CA PRO A 223 4.67 -28.44 4.86
C PRO A 223 5.05 -27.61 6.10
N ARG A 224 5.15 -26.28 5.98
CA ARG A 224 5.40 -25.38 7.11
C ARG A 224 4.17 -25.22 8.01
N SER A 225 2.97 -25.47 7.46
CA SER A 225 1.70 -25.19 8.14
C SER A 225 0.86 -26.43 8.41
N SER A 226 1.01 -27.48 7.60
CA SER A 226 0.21 -28.70 7.74
C SER A 226 0.81 -29.90 7.00
N ALA A 227 0.62 -31.08 7.56
CA ALA A 227 0.82 -32.37 6.89
C ALA A 227 -0.49 -33.04 6.45
N ALA A 228 -1.63 -32.36 6.64
CA ALA A 228 -2.98 -32.89 6.42
C ALA A 228 -3.65 -32.34 5.16
N VAL A 229 -3.04 -31.38 4.46
CA VAL A 229 -3.63 -30.69 3.32
C VAL A 229 -2.67 -30.57 2.15
N GLU A 230 -3.21 -30.27 0.98
CA GLU A 230 -2.48 -29.92 -0.24
C GLU A 230 -3.23 -28.80 -0.99
N VAL A 231 -2.54 -28.03 -1.81
CA VAL A 231 -3.12 -27.05 -2.73
C VAL A 231 -3.38 -27.71 -4.09
N ARG A 232 -4.54 -27.46 -4.68
CA ARG A 232 -4.88 -27.92 -6.04
C ARG A 232 -5.55 -26.79 -6.83
N VAL A 233 -5.50 -26.91 -8.16
CA VAL A 233 -6.31 -26.08 -9.05
C VAL A 233 -7.76 -26.58 -9.00
N VAL A 234 -8.70 -25.66 -8.84
CA VAL A 234 -10.15 -25.91 -8.84
C VAL A 234 -10.82 -24.97 -9.83
N ASN A 235 -11.90 -25.40 -10.47
CA ASN A 235 -12.76 -24.52 -11.26
C ASN A 235 -13.95 -24.12 -10.39
N LEU A 236 -14.09 -22.81 -10.16
CA LEU A 236 -15.22 -22.25 -9.43
C LEU A 236 -16.20 -21.59 -10.40
N PRO A 237 -17.49 -21.51 -10.06
CA PRO A 237 -18.46 -20.76 -10.85
C PRO A 237 -18.06 -19.29 -10.96
N LEU A 238 -18.08 -18.74 -12.17
CA LEU A 238 -17.97 -17.30 -12.38
C LEU A 238 -19.30 -16.65 -11.95
N LEU A 239 -19.27 -15.92 -10.83
CA LEU A 239 -20.45 -15.37 -10.19
C LEU A 239 -20.88 -14.05 -10.85
N SER A 240 -22.20 -13.83 -10.97
CA SER A 240 -22.77 -12.52 -11.30
C SER A 240 -23.39 -11.84 -10.08
N GLU A 241 -23.68 -10.54 -10.18
CA GLU A 241 -24.46 -9.80 -9.17
C GLU A 241 -25.89 -10.35 -9.00
N THR A 242 -26.46 -10.92 -10.08
CA THR A 242 -27.83 -11.45 -10.13
C THR A 242 -27.96 -12.90 -9.68
N ALA A 243 -26.90 -13.48 -9.10
CA ALA A 243 -26.86 -14.90 -8.72
C ALA A 243 -27.05 -15.86 -9.91
N GLU A 244 -26.50 -15.49 -11.06
CA GLU A 244 -26.36 -16.33 -12.24
C GLU A 244 -24.90 -16.82 -12.36
N VAL A 245 -24.73 -18.02 -12.91
CA VAL A 245 -23.40 -18.56 -13.21
C VAL A 245 -23.07 -18.22 -14.65
N LEU A 246 -22.06 -17.36 -14.84
CA LEU A 246 -21.65 -16.86 -16.16
C LEU A 246 -20.62 -17.76 -16.86
N GLY A 247 -20.13 -18.79 -16.17
CA GLY A 247 -19.10 -19.70 -16.65
C GLY A 247 -18.33 -20.32 -15.49
N GLU A 248 -17.09 -20.72 -15.76
CA GLU A 248 -16.14 -21.19 -14.76
C GLU A 248 -14.89 -20.33 -14.80
N THR A 249 -14.26 -20.14 -13.63
CA THR A 249 -12.97 -19.48 -13.47
C THR A 249 -12.04 -20.35 -12.64
N LYS A 250 -10.76 -20.38 -13.01
CA LYS A 250 -9.74 -21.14 -12.29
C LYS A 250 -9.41 -20.44 -10.98
N HIS A 251 -9.33 -21.24 -9.92
CA HIS A 251 -8.88 -20.84 -8.60
C HIS A 251 -7.90 -21.88 -8.05
N LEU A 252 -7.24 -21.52 -6.95
CA LEU A 252 -6.57 -22.50 -6.11
C LEU A 252 -7.48 -22.82 -4.92
N GLY A 253 -7.42 -24.06 -4.45
CA GLY A 253 -8.16 -24.52 -3.28
C GLY A 253 -7.26 -25.38 -2.38
N VAL A 254 -7.60 -25.46 -1.10
CA VAL A 254 -6.90 -26.30 -0.11
C VAL A 254 -7.71 -27.58 0.10
N PHE A 255 -7.09 -28.74 -0.11
CA PHE A 255 -7.75 -30.05 -0.08
C PHE A 255 -7.17 -30.94 1.01
N ALA A 256 -7.99 -31.79 1.61
CA ALA A 256 -7.56 -32.71 2.65
C ALA A 256 -6.80 -33.92 2.07
N LEU A 257 -5.60 -34.19 2.56
CA LEU A 257 -4.82 -35.40 2.22
C LEU A 257 -5.33 -36.66 2.95
N ARG A 258 -6.06 -36.46 4.04
CA ARG A 258 -6.67 -37.49 4.89
C ARG A 258 -7.98 -36.97 5.49
N ASP A 259 -8.75 -37.84 6.11
CA ASP A 259 -9.90 -37.41 6.90
C ASP A 259 -9.44 -36.48 8.05
N ILE A 260 -10.18 -35.39 8.24
CA ILE A 260 -10.02 -34.39 9.31
C ILE A 260 -11.29 -34.42 10.16
N ALA A 261 -11.15 -34.69 11.45
CA ALA A 261 -12.29 -34.78 12.36
C ALA A 261 -12.81 -33.38 12.77
N PRO A 262 -14.09 -33.25 13.17
CA PRO A 262 -14.58 -32.04 13.83
C PRO A 262 -13.73 -31.69 15.06
N GLY A 263 -13.33 -30.42 15.17
CA GLY A 263 -12.48 -29.92 16.26
C GLY A 263 -10.99 -30.23 16.12
N GLU A 264 -10.57 -31.02 15.13
CA GLU A 264 -9.17 -31.32 14.88
C GLU A 264 -8.46 -30.11 14.25
N LEU A 265 -7.32 -29.71 14.81
CA LEU A 265 -6.45 -28.69 14.20
C LEU A 265 -5.82 -29.27 12.93
N CYS A 266 -6.19 -28.75 11.77
CA CYS A 266 -5.74 -29.26 10.48
C CYS A 266 -4.69 -28.38 9.79
N MET A 267 -4.59 -27.10 10.14
CA MET A 267 -3.60 -26.18 9.59
C MET A 267 -3.26 -25.09 10.60
N ALA A 268 -1.98 -24.73 10.69
CA ALA A 268 -1.48 -23.60 11.48
C ALA A 268 -0.42 -22.84 10.68
N GLU A 269 -0.78 -21.69 10.12
CA GLU A 269 0.07 -20.88 9.24
C GLU A 269 0.61 -19.66 10.00
N GLU A 270 1.94 -19.52 10.04
CA GLU A 270 2.57 -18.23 10.35
C GLU A 270 2.28 -17.28 9.20
N SER A 271 1.89 -16.04 9.51
CA SER A 271 1.67 -15.00 8.51
C SER A 271 2.92 -14.79 7.64
N ALA A 272 2.70 -14.61 6.34
CA ALA A 272 3.77 -14.25 5.41
C ALA A 272 4.31 -12.85 5.76
N LEU A 273 3.40 -11.91 6.04
CA LEU A 273 3.71 -10.52 6.37
C LEU A 273 2.77 -10.06 7.47
N THR A 274 3.28 -9.39 8.50
CA THR A 274 2.48 -8.80 9.59
C THR A 274 2.96 -7.41 9.89
N VAL A 275 2.03 -6.49 10.12
CA VAL A 275 2.29 -5.13 10.60
C VAL A 275 1.38 -4.83 11.78
N VAL A 276 1.88 -4.02 12.70
CA VAL A 276 1.13 -3.52 13.85
C VAL A 276 1.12 -2.00 13.80
N THR A 277 0.01 -1.36 14.12
CA THR A 277 -0.14 0.09 13.98
C THR A 277 0.56 0.86 15.09
N ASP A 278 0.75 0.24 16.25
CA ASP A 278 1.46 0.79 17.40
C ASP A 278 2.49 -0.24 17.96
N PRO A 279 3.70 -0.32 17.39
CA PRO A 279 4.73 -1.30 17.80
C PRO A 279 5.33 -1.04 19.18
N SER A 280 5.28 0.21 19.64
CA SER A 280 5.82 0.62 20.95
C SER A 280 4.80 0.38 22.05
N GLU A 281 3.57 0.88 21.88
CA GLU A 281 2.60 0.96 22.96
C GLU A 281 1.38 0.03 22.83
N GLY A 282 1.12 -0.52 21.64
CA GLY A 282 -0.09 -1.29 21.33
C GLY A 282 -0.19 -2.67 21.97
N GLY A 283 0.91 -3.17 22.56
CA GLY A 283 0.96 -4.46 23.25
C GLY A 283 0.90 -5.68 22.33
N LEU A 284 1.24 -5.49 21.05
CA LEU A 284 1.39 -6.54 20.05
C LEU A 284 2.87 -6.75 19.72
N CYS A 285 3.23 -7.98 19.34
CA CYS A 285 4.55 -8.27 18.80
C CYS A 285 4.66 -7.70 17.39
N GLU A 286 5.68 -6.89 17.12
CA GLU A 286 5.88 -6.29 15.79
C GLU A 286 6.13 -7.34 14.69
N TYR A 287 6.72 -8.48 15.05
CA TYR A 287 6.98 -9.56 14.09
C TYR A 287 5.74 -10.43 13.82
N CYS A 288 5.13 -11.01 14.86
CA CYS A 288 4.06 -12.00 14.70
C CYS A 288 2.65 -11.49 15.05
N GLY A 289 2.48 -10.25 15.49
CA GLY A 289 1.17 -9.69 15.86
C GLY A 289 0.53 -10.31 17.12
N SER A 290 1.21 -11.24 17.81
CA SER A 290 0.71 -11.84 19.05
C SER A 290 0.59 -10.80 20.14
N ARG A 291 -0.54 -10.81 20.87
CA ARG A 291 -0.74 -9.96 22.04
C ARG A 291 0.11 -10.47 23.20
N TRP A 292 0.93 -9.58 23.77
CA TRP A 292 1.78 -9.89 24.93
C TRP A 292 1.42 -9.06 26.17
N ARG A 293 0.71 -7.94 26.00
CA ARG A 293 0.05 -7.21 27.09
C ARG A 293 -1.33 -6.70 26.68
N ALA A 294 -2.18 -6.43 27.67
CA ALA A 294 -3.44 -5.75 27.44
C ALA A 294 -3.18 -4.35 26.83
N PRO A 295 -4.05 -3.87 25.92
CA PRO A 295 -3.93 -2.50 25.42
C PRO A 295 -4.08 -1.51 26.58
N PRO A 296 -3.35 -0.38 26.58
CA PRO A 296 -3.54 0.64 27.59
C PRO A 296 -5.00 1.11 27.59
N GLN A 297 -5.65 1.12 28.76
CA GLN A 297 -6.99 1.71 28.89
C GLN A 297 -6.88 3.20 28.58
N ARG A 298 -7.33 3.62 27.39
CA ARG A 298 -7.51 5.04 27.08
C ARG A 298 -8.62 5.56 28.01
N SER A 299 -8.22 6.20 29.10
CA SER A 299 -9.16 6.90 29.97
C SER A 299 -9.82 7.99 29.11
N ARG A 300 -11.10 7.80 28.77
CA ARG A 300 -11.89 8.90 28.22
C ARG A 300 -11.82 10.03 29.24
N PRO A 301 -11.39 11.25 28.89
CA PRO A 301 -11.54 12.38 29.78
C PRO A 301 -13.05 12.57 29.99
N MET A 302 -13.56 12.08 31.11
CA MET A 302 -14.90 12.43 31.56
C MET A 302 -14.87 13.93 31.82
N LEU A 303 -15.64 14.70 31.05
CA LEU A 303 -16.00 16.06 31.46
C LEU A 303 -16.57 15.95 32.88
N LYS A 304 -15.82 16.45 33.86
CA LYS A 304 -16.32 16.56 35.24
C LYS A 304 -17.44 17.58 35.23
N LEU A 305 -18.69 17.11 35.18
CA LEU A 305 -19.82 17.93 35.60
C LEU A 305 -19.59 18.31 37.08
N PRO A 306 -19.61 19.61 37.44
CA PRO A 306 -19.39 20.00 38.82
C PRO A 306 -20.55 19.49 39.69
N GLY A 307 -20.25 18.69 40.71
CA GLY A 307 -21.20 18.37 41.78
C GLY A 307 -21.54 16.91 42.04
N GLN A 308 -20.86 15.93 41.44
CA GLN A 308 -21.04 14.51 41.82
C GLN A 308 -19.85 14.00 42.64
N CYS A 309 -20.12 13.62 43.90
CA CYS A 309 -19.18 12.87 44.73
C CYS A 309 -18.83 11.54 44.04
N ALA A 310 -17.54 11.26 43.90
CA ALA A 310 -17.05 10.01 43.34
C ALA A 310 -17.56 8.82 44.18
N PRO A 311 -18.15 7.76 43.56
CA PRO A 311 -18.31 6.50 44.27
C PRO A 311 -16.92 5.95 44.60
N ALA A 312 -16.79 5.36 45.78
CA ALA A 312 -15.55 4.77 46.27
C ALA A 312 -14.96 3.85 45.19
N SER A 313 -13.74 4.14 44.77
CA SER A 313 -12.96 3.30 43.87
C SER A 313 -12.87 1.91 44.49
N SER A 314 -13.56 0.93 43.90
CA SER A 314 -13.21 -0.47 44.09
C SER A 314 -11.80 -0.64 43.54
N GLN A 315 -10.80 -0.54 44.42
CA GLN A 315 -9.45 -0.97 44.15
C GLN A 315 -9.51 -2.46 43.83
N VAL A 316 -9.55 -2.78 42.53
CA VAL A 316 -9.19 -4.11 42.06
C VAL A 316 -7.75 -4.33 42.51
N PRO A 317 -7.41 -5.42 43.22
CA PRO A 317 -6.05 -5.67 43.63
C PRO A 317 -5.19 -5.76 42.36
N ASP A 318 -4.23 -4.85 42.25
CA ASP A 318 -3.19 -4.84 41.23
C ASP A 318 -2.28 -6.04 41.51
N THR A 319 -2.73 -7.22 41.06
CA THR A 319 -1.87 -8.40 40.99
C THR A 319 -1.00 -8.16 39.77
N PRO A 320 0.34 -8.02 39.92
CA PRO A 320 1.19 -7.83 38.76
C PRO A 320 1.00 -9.04 37.86
N GLU A 321 0.39 -8.84 36.68
CA GLU A 321 0.47 -9.84 35.63
C GLU A 321 1.96 -10.16 35.44
N PRO A 322 2.34 -11.45 35.34
CA PRO A 322 3.73 -11.83 35.16
C PRO A 322 4.26 -11.10 33.93
N GLN A 323 5.18 -10.15 34.14
CA GLN A 323 5.82 -9.39 33.06
C GLN A 323 6.52 -10.40 32.15
N ARG A 324 5.93 -10.64 30.99
CA ARG A 324 6.60 -11.43 29.94
C ARG A 324 7.82 -10.63 29.50
N GLU A 325 8.97 -11.27 29.49
CA GLU A 325 10.18 -10.71 28.92
C GLU A 325 9.91 -10.37 27.44
N THR A 326 10.21 -9.13 27.06
CA THR A 326 10.09 -8.62 25.69
C THR A 326 11.43 -8.09 25.23
N PHE A 327 11.60 -7.99 23.92
CA PHE A 327 12.84 -7.54 23.29
C PHE A 327 12.53 -6.28 22.48
N THR A 328 13.38 -5.27 22.60
CA THR A 328 13.30 -4.02 21.85
C THR A 328 14.61 -3.76 21.09
N CYS A 329 14.66 -2.71 20.29
CA CYS A 329 15.88 -2.26 19.62
C CYS A 329 16.43 -1.01 20.31
N ASP A 330 17.61 -1.11 20.91
CA ASP A 330 18.27 0.01 21.59
C ASP A 330 18.58 1.16 20.63
N LEU A 331 18.98 0.87 19.38
CA LEU A 331 19.25 1.91 18.37
C LEU A 331 18.00 2.71 17.97
N CYS A 332 16.84 2.05 17.92
CA CYS A 332 15.58 2.77 17.69
C CYS A 332 15.21 3.63 18.90
N ALA A 333 15.44 3.14 20.11
CA ALA A 333 15.18 3.91 21.33
C ALA A 333 16.13 5.12 21.43
N ASP A 334 17.41 4.94 21.11
CA ASP A 334 18.39 6.02 21.06
C ASP A 334 18.02 7.07 19.99
N ALA A 335 17.55 6.63 18.82
CA ALA A 335 17.09 7.52 17.75
C ALA A 335 15.84 8.32 18.16
N GLU A 336 14.84 7.66 18.74
CA GLU A 336 13.64 8.31 19.28
C GLU A 336 14.01 9.33 20.37
N ALA A 337 14.92 8.96 21.29
CA ALA A 337 15.43 9.85 22.33
C ALA A 337 16.23 11.04 21.77
N ALA A 338 16.85 10.89 20.60
CA ALA A 338 17.54 11.96 19.88
C ALA A 338 16.59 12.85 19.05
N GLY A 339 15.27 12.63 19.13
CA GLY A 339 14.26 13.43 18.43
C GLY A 339 14.00 12.99 16.98
N ILE A 340 14.57 11.86 16.54
CA ILE A 340 14.20 11.26 15.26
C ILE A 340 12.82 10.64 15.44
N GLU A 341 11.93 10.83 14.46
CA GLU A 341 10.59 10.22 14.46
C GLU A 341 10.62 8.70 14.17
N ALA A 342 11.46 7.97 14.89
CA ALA A 342 11.61 6.53 14.81
C ALA A 342 10.56 5.80 15.65
N VAL A 343 10.41 4.50 15.38
CA VAL A 343 9.54 3.62 16.16
C VAL A 343 10.38 2.56 16.86
N VAL A 344 10.12 2.35 18.15
CA VAL A 344 10.76 1.30 18.96
C VAL A 344 9.96 0.00 18.82
N PRO A 345 10.44 -0.99 18.05
CA PRO A 345 9.70 -2.24 17.90
C PRO A 345 9.76 -3.05 19.19
N THR A 346 8.67 -3.75 19.49
CA THR A 346 8.64 -4.75 20.57
C THR A 346 8.41 -6.15 20.02
N TRP A 347 9.27 -7.10 20.39
CA TRP A 347 9.17 -8.51 20.03
C TRP A 347 8.90 -9.38 21.25
N CYS A 348 7.97 -10.33 21.12
CA CYS A 348 7.54 -11.19 22.24
C CYS A 348 8.52 -12.34 22.56
N SER A 349 9.59 -12.52 21.79
CA SER A 349 10.59 -13.57 22.00
C SER A 349 11.87 -13.27 21.22
N ALA A 350 13.00 -13.85 21.65
CA ALA A 350 14.26 -13.78 20.91
C ALA A 350 14.11 -14.31 19.47
N ALA A 351 13.33 -15.37 19.26
CA ALA A 351 13.07 -15.91 17.92
C ALA A 351 12.35 -14.89 17.00
N CYS A 352 11.38 -14.12 17.53
CA CYS A 352 10.72 -13.07 16.77
C CYS A 352 11.68 -11.93 16.44
N ARG A 353 12.51 -11.50 17.40
CA ARG A 353 13.57 -10.50 17.17
C ARG A 353 14.54 -10.98 16.10
N ASP A 354 15.05 -12.20 16.21
CA ASP A 354 16.07 -12.74 15.29
C ASP A 354 15.51 -12.88 13.87
N LYS A 355 14.25 -13.33 13.73
CA LYS A 355 13.55 -13.34 12.44
C LYS A 355 13.34 -11.92 11.88
N ALA A 356 12.98 -10.94 12.72
CA ALA A 356 12.84 -9.55 12.29
C ALA A 356 14.17 -8.95 11.81
N MET A 357 15.24 -9.17 12.57
CA MET A 357 16.62 -8.77 12.25
C MET A 357 17.11 -9.38 10.93
N ALA A 358 16.79 -10.66 10.69
CA ALA A 358 17.19 -11.34 9.47
C ALA A 358 16.38 -10.89 8.24
N LYS A 359 15.14 -10.42 8.42
CA LYS A 359 14.21 -10.19 7.30
C LYS A 359 14.02 -8.73 6.90
N TYR A 360 13.96 -7.78 7.83
CA TYR A 360 13.57 -6.39 7.49
C TYR A 360 14.06 -5.32 8.45
N HIS A 361 14.24 -5.63 9.74
CA HIS A 361 14.49 -4.59 10.75
C HIS A 361 15.75 -3.75 10.47
N PRO A 362 16.87 -4.28 9.94
CA PRO A 362 18.03 -3.46 9.62
C PRO A 362 17.73 -2.29 8.66
N ALA A 363 16.73 -2.42 7.77
CA ALA A 363 16.32 -1.34 6.88
C ALA A 363 15.37 -0.33 7.57
N LEU A 364 14.64 -0.73 8.62
CA LEU A 364 13.72 0.12 9.39
C LEU A 364 14.39 0.79 10.61
N CYS A 365 15.53 0.26 11.06
CA CYS A 365 16.19 0.68 12.29
C CYS A 365 16.52 2.18 12.24
N SER A 366 16.11 2.92 13.28
CA SER A 366 16.34 4.36 13.42
C SER A 366 15.84 5.23 12.26
N ARG A 367 14.89 4.73 11.44
CA ARG A 367 14.28 5.49 10.34
C ARG A 367 13.08 6.32 10.81
N PRO A 368 12.79 7.46 10.17
CA PRO A 368 11.68 8.34 10.55
C PRO A 368 10.31 7.79 10.09
N ILE A 369 9.90 6.63 10.62
CA ILE A 369 8.69 5.91 10.21
C ILE A 369 7.49 6.10 11.15
N ALA A 370 7.66 6.81 12.27
CA ALA A 370 6.56 7.07 13.20
C ALA A 370 5.35 7.79 12.57
N PRO A 371 5.50 8.75 11.63
CA PRO A 371 4.36 9.37 10.96
C PRO A 371 3.45 8.35 10.25
N LEU A 372 4.03 7.34 9.60
CA LEU A 372 3.28 6.27 8.91
C LEU A 372 2.48 5.44 9.91
N HIS A 373 3.06 5.12 11.07
CA HIS A 373 2.38 4.39 12.14
C HIS A 373 1.24 5.21 12.77
N ARG A 374 1.45 6.51 13.02
CA ARG A 374 0.39 7.41 13.52
C ARG A 374 -0.77 7.51 12.54
N ALA A 375 -0.49 7.63 11.24
CA ALA A 375 -1.52 7.61 10.20
C ALA A 375 -2.33 6.29 10.21
N ALA A 376 -1.69 5.16 10.51
CA ALA A 376 -2.33 3.84 10.63
C ALA A 376 -3.25 3.69 11.86
N GLN A 377 -3.07 4.52 12.90
CA GLN A 377 -3.89 4.46 14.12
C GLN A 377 -5.19 5.27 14.04
N ASN A 378 -5.36 6.11 13.01
CA ASN A 378 -6.55 6.92 12.85
C ASN A 378 -7.81 6.07 12.61
N LYS A 379 -8.96 6.47 13.16
CA LYS A 379 -10.23 5.72 13.06
C LYS A 379 -10.76 5.53 11.64
N SER A 380 -10.36 6.41 10.71
CA SER A 380 -10.68 6.27 9.29
C SER A 380 -9.84 5.20 8.58
N SER A 381 -8.81 4.67 9.25
CA SER A 381 -7.89 3.64 8.77
C SER A 381 -8.48 2.24 8.98
N SER A 382 -9.64 1.99 8.37
CA SER A 382 -10.17 0.64 8.26
C SER A 382 -9.52 -0.07 7.09
N ILE A 383 -9.33 -1.39 7.20
CA ILE A 383 -9.17 -2.23 6.01
C ILE A 383 -10.46 -2.07 5.20
N THR A 384 -10.37 -1.41 4.06
CA THR A 384 -11.50 -1.25 3.15
C THR A 384 -11.60 -2.44 2.21
N THR A 385 -12.82 -2.73 1.78
CA THR A 385 -13.06 -3.66 0.66
C THR A 385 -12.52 -3.04 -0.63
N GLY A 386 -12.16 -3.88 -1.61
CA GLY A 386 -11.50 -3.46 -2.86
C GLY A 386 -12.25 -2.40 -3.70
N THR A 387 -13.45 -1.96 -3.30
CA THR A 387 -14.21 -0.88 -3.93
C THR A 387 -13.84 0.53 -3.44
N GLN A 388 -13.22 0.68 -2.26
CA GLN A 388 -12.82 1.99 -1.71
C GLN A 388 -11.29 2.10 -1.63
N ALA A 389 -10.73 3.21 -2.11
CA ALA A 389 -9.39 3.62 -1.69
C ALA A 389 -9.42 3.92 -0.18
N GLY A 390 -8.45 3.43 0.59
CA GLY A 390 -8.50 3.51 2.05
C GLY A 390 -7.73 2.40 2.75
N GLY A 391 -7.01 2.78 3.81
CA GLY A 391 -6.34 1.89 4.72
C GLY A 391 -4.85 2.21 4.80
N THR A 392 -4.48 3.20 5.60
CA THR A 392 -3.06 3.55 5.90
C THR A 392 -2.28 2.36 6.50
N VAL A 393 -2.96 1.33 6.98
CA VAL A 393 -2.33 0.05 7.34
C VAL A 393 -1.71 -0.67 6.14
N TYR A 394 -2.20 -0.48 4.92
CA TYR A 394 -1.58 -0.98 3.69
C TYR A 394 -0.24 -0.29 3.40
N ALA A 395 -0.09 0.99 3.78
CA ALA A 395 1.19 1.69 3.70
C ALA A 395 2.22 1.02 4.63
N LEU A 396 1.82 0.53 5.81
CA LEU A 396 2.71 -0.26 6.66
C LEU A 396 3.10 -1.60 6.04
N LEU A 397 2.17 -2.29 5.37
CA LEU A 397 2.49 -3.52 4.63
C LEU A 397 3.49 -3.25 3.50
N LEU A 398 3.32 -2.14 2.78
CA LEU A 398 4.24 -1.69 1.74
C LEU A 398 5.62 -1.36 2.32
N LEU A 399 5.69 -0.55 3.37
CA LEU A 399 6.92 -0.20 4.10
C LEU A 399 7.70 -1.45 4.50
N LYS A 400 7.04 -2.41 5.15
CA LYS A 400 7.68 -3.63 5.62
C LYS A 400 8.13 -4.52 4.45
N THR A 401 7.39 -4.55 3.36
CA THR A 401 7.77 -5.27 2.13
C THR A 401 9.01 -4.66 1.49
N PHE A 402 9.10 -3.33 1.40
CA PHE A 402 10.27 -2.65 0.85
C PHE A 402 11.49 -2.84 1.75
N ALA A 403 11.33 -2.77 3.07
CA ALA A 403 12.38 -3.10 4.01
C ALA A 403 12.86 -4.56 3.86
N MET A 404 11.93 -5.51 3.62
CA MET A 404 12.30 -6.89 3.29
C MET A 404 13.08 -7.00 1.99
N ALA A 405 12.65 -6.30 0.94
CA ALA A 405 13.32 -6.29 -0.35
C ALA A 405 14.77 -5.76 -0.23
N LEU A 406 14.99 -4.71 0.57
CA LEU A 406 16.33 -4.17 0.85
C LEU A 406 17.22 -5.17 1.58
N VAL A 407 16.73 -5.73 2.69
CA VAL A 407 17.53 -6.65 3.53
C VAL A 407 17.82 -7.96 2.81
N GLN A 408 16.86 -8.47 2.05
CA GLN A 408 16.99 -9.73 1.31
C GLN A 408 17.57 -9.53 -0.10
N ASN A 409 17.86 -8.28 -0.51
CA ASN A 409 18.31 -7.90 -1.85
C ASN A 409 17.53 -8.64 -2.95
N THR A 410 16.20 -8.57 -2.88
CA THR A 410 15.28 -9.27 -3.77
C THR A 410 14.13 -8.34 -4.19
N HIS A 411 13.76 -8.36 -5.46
CA HIS A 411 12.65 -7.56 -5.98
C HIS A 411 11.38 -7.72 -5.10
N PRO A 412 10.66 -6.65 -4.73
CA PRO A 412 9.53 -6.72 -3.80
C PRO A 412 8.44 -7.73 -4.17
N LEU A 413 8.15 -7.93 -5.46
CA LEU A 413 7.21 -8.95 -5.97
C LEU A 413 7.78 -10.38 -6.05
N SER A 414 9.09 -10.55 -5.89
CA SER A 414 9.76 -11.86 -5.90
C SER A 414 10.04 -12.40 -4.50
N LEU A 415 9.78 -11.62 -3.45
CA LEU A 415 9.83 -12.08 -2.06
C LEU A 415 8.89 -13.26 -1.85
N GLU A 416 9.30 -14.25 -1.05
CA GLU A 416 8.44 -15.39 -0.70
C GLU A 416 7.14 -14.90 -0.05
N GLU A 417 7.21 -13.81 0.71
CA GLU A 417 6.11 -13.20 1.42
C GLU A 417 5.03 -12.58 0.53
N THR A 418 5.35 -12.24 -0.73
CA THR A 418 4.45 -11.52 -1.64
C THR A 418 4.18 -12.25 -2.96
N ARG A 419 5.16 -13.02 -3.46
CA ARG A 419 5.13 -13.68 -4.76
C ARG A 419 3.90 -14.56 -4.94
N PHE A 420 3.52 -15.29 -3.90
CA PHE A 420 2.41 -16.24 -3.93
C PHE A 420 1.10 -15.72 -3.33
N LEU A 421 1.03 -14.44 -2.94
CA LEU A 421 -0.21 -13.84 -2.45
C LEU A 421 -1.24 -13.71 -3.57
N TYR A 422 -2.49 -14.04 -3.26
CA TYR A 422 -3.62 -14.00 -4.16
C TYR A 422 -4.08 -12.56 -4.45
N GLY A 423 -3.55 -11.94 -5.52
CA GLY A 423 -3.71 -10.49 -5.68
C GLY A 423 -4.21 -9.97 -7.01
N VAL A 424 -3.93 -10.64 -8.12
CA VAL A 424 -4.09 -10.04 -9.44
C VAL A 424 -4.61 -11.11 -10.42
N PRO A 425 -5.87 -11.02 -10.86
CA PRO A 425 -6.38 -11.93 -11.87
C PRO A 425 -5.74 -11.63 -13.25
N PRO A 426 -5.59 -12.63 -14.13
CA PRO A 426 -5.21 -12.40 -15.51
C PRO A 426 -6.27 -11.53 -16.20
N VAL A 427 -5.84 -10.78 -17.23
CA VAL A 427 -6.66 -9.85 -18.03
C VAL A 427 -7.93 -10.51 -18.59
N GLU A 428 -7.88 -11.82 -18.78
CA GLU A 428 -8.98 -12.66 -19.31
C GLU A 428 -10.20 -12.72 -18.37
N GLU A 429 -10.07 -12.33 -17.11
CA GLU A 429 -11.18 -12.28 -16.13
C GLU A 429 -11.99 -10.96 -16.17
N GLY A 430 -11.67 -10.01 -17.09
CA GLY A 430 -12.43 -8.78 -17.34
C GLY A 430 -11.77 -7.48 -16.85
N ASP A 431 -12.42 -6.31 -17.04
CA ASP A 431 -11.96 -5.00 -16.54
C ASP A 431 -12.25 -4.85 -15.04
N LEU A 432 -11.59 -5.69 -14.23
CA LEU A 432 -11.66 -5.62 -12.78
C LEU A 432 -10.91 -4.38 -12.31
N ARG A 433 -11.62 -3.49 -11.61
CA ARG A 433 -11.06 -2.25 -11.07
C ARG A 433 -11.12 -2.21 -9.56
N ILE A 434 -9.98 -1.93 -8.94
CA ILE A 434 -9.82 -1.78 -7.49
C ILE A 434 -9.75 -0.29 -7.13
N GLY A 435 -10.18 0.07 -5.92
CA GLY A 435 -10.01 1.42 -5.39
C GLY A 435 -8.55 1.86 -5.49
N TRP A 436 -8.33 3.10 -5.90
CA TRP A 436 -7.01 3.69 -6.11
C TRP A 436 -7.02 5.10 -5.52
N GLY A 437 -6.03 5.41 -4.69
CA GLY A 437 -5.94 6.71 -4.03
C GLY A 437 -4.61 7.34 -4.34
N TYR A 438 -4.61 8.61 -4.72
CA TYR A 438 -3.37 9.36 -4.98
C TYR A 438 -2.44 9.36 -3.74
N GLU A 439 -3.02 9.60 -2.56
CA GLU A 439 -2.28 9.57 -1.30
C GLU A 439 -1.62 8.20 -1.05
N GLU A 440 -2.34 7.09 -1.24
CA GLU A 440 -1.83 5.75 -0.91
C GLU A 440 -0.87 5.18 -1.96
N ASN A 441 -1.22 5.36 -3.24
CA ASN A 441 -0.53 4.73 -4.35
C ASN A 441 0.67 5.55 -4.84
N ILE A 442 0.67 6.86 -4.61
CA ILE A 442 1.73 7.77 -5.05
C ILE A 442 2.45 8.38 -3.84
N ARG A 443 1.80 9.31 -3.10
CA ARG A 443 2.49 10.13 -2.08
C ARG A 443 3.09 9.31 -0.94
N SER A 444 2.27 8.51 -0.26
CA SER A 444 2.71 7.64 0.84
C SER A 444 3.77 6.64 0.38
N ALA A 445 3.71 6.18 -0.87
CA ALA A 445 4.73 5.29 -1.41
C ALA A 445 6.08 6.00 -1.58
N LEU A 446 6.10 7.25 -2.06
CA LEU A 446 7.33 8.05 -2.11
C LEU A 446 7.87 8.36 -0.71
N SER A 447 7.01 8.74 0.24
CA SER A 447 7.42 8.97 1.63
C SER A 447 8.00 7.71 2.29
N ILE A 448 7.54 6.52 1.91
CA ILE A 448 8.14 5.25 2.34
C ILE A 448 9.55 5.07 1.75
N LEU A 449 9.75 5.38 0.45
CA LEU A 449 11.06 5.29 -0.19
C LEU A 449 12.06 6.25 0.49
N GLU A 450 11.66 7.50 0.72
CA GLU A 450 12.45 8.52 1.43
C GLU A 450 12.82 8.05 2.84
N ALA A 451 11.85 7.55 3.62
CA ALA A 451 12.09 7.04 4.97
C ALA A 451 13.09 5.86 4.98
N LEU A 452 13.12 5.07 3.90
CA LEU A 452 14.06 3.97 3.70
C LEU A 452 15.39 4.41 3.06
N ARG A 453 15.55 5.71 2.75
CA ARG A 453 16.71 6.29 2.04
C ARG A 453 16.91 5.73 0.63
N ILE A 454 15.80 5.35 -0.01
CA ILE A 454 15.76 5.01 -1.42
C ILE A 454 15.47 6.30 -2.17
N ASP A 455 16.35 6.68 -3.09
CA ASP A 455 16.15 7.86 -3.93
C ASP A 455 14.86 7.70 -4.75
N VAL A 456 13.92 8.64 -4.62
CA VAL A 456 12.55 8.52 -5.17
C VAL A 456 12.48 8.55 -6.70
N PHE A 457 13.57 8.98 -7.34
CA PHE A 457 13.67 9.12 -8.79
C PHE A 457 14.40 7.93 -9.41
N SER A 458 15.66 7.74 -9.02
CA SER A 458 16.56 6.69 -9.52
C SER A 458 16.33 5.34 -8.86
N GLY A 459 15.64 5.28 -7.72
CA GLY A 459 15.45 4.05 -6.97
C GLY A 459 16.72 3.50 -6.32
N ARG A 460 17.81 4.26 -6.36
CA ARG A 460 19.12 3.86 -5.83
C ARG A 460 19.09 3.78 -4.30
N HIS A 461 19.76 2.76 -3.78
CA HIS A 461 20.02 2.62 -2.35
C HIS A 461 21.42 1.99 -2.16
N PRO A 462 22.25 2.47 -1.21
CA PRO A 462 23.64 1.99 -1.06
C PRO A 462 23.80 0.49 -0.80
N SER A 463 22.76 -0.18 -0.31
CA SER A 463 22.76 -1.63 -0.05
C SER A 463 22.31 -2.49 -1.24
N LEU A 464 21.83 -1.88 -2.32
CA LEU A 464 21.35 -2.61 -3.50
C LEU A 464 22.41 -2.68 -4.61
N ALA A 465 22.29 -3.72 -5.43
CA ALA A 465 23.09 -3.81 -6.64
C ALA A 465 22.59 -2.80 -7.69
N PRO A 466 23.47 -2.21 -8.54
CA PRO A 466 23.05 -1.23 -9.55
C PRO A 466 21.99 -1.73 -10.55
N SER A 467 21.92 -3.04 -10.80
CA SER A 467 20.88 -3.64 -11.65
C SER A 467 19.49 -3.65 -11.01
N SER A 468 19.37 -3.22 -9.75
CA SER A 468 18.12 -3.11 -9.00
C SER A 468 17.56 -1.68 -9.00
N ASP A 469 18.25 -0.74 -9.64
CA ASP A 469 17.91 0.69 -9.66
C ASP A 469 16.63 0.93 -10.48
N GLY A 470 15.74 1.79 -9.97
CA GLY A 470 14.52 2.29 -10.64
C GLY A 470 13.36 1.29 -10.77
N GLU A 471 13.61 0.06 -11.23
CA GLU A 471 12.54 -0.89 -11.58
C GLU A 471 11.77 -1.39 -10.34
N TRP A 472 12.45 -1.60 -9.21
CA TRP A 472 11.86 -2.22 -8.01
C TRP A 472 10.79 -1.36 -7.34
N TRP A 473 10.81 -0.05 -7.61
CA TRP A 473 10.02 0.96 -6.89
C TRP A 473 9.10 1.75 -7.82
N ASP A 474 8.97 1.31 -9.07
CA ASP A 474 8.09 1.94 -10.05
C ASP A 474 6.61 1.82 -9.60
N THR A 475 5.78 2.76 -10.02
CA THR A 475 4.37 2.87 -9.61
C THR A 475 3.58 1.59 -9.91
N TRP A 476 3.93 0.85 -10.97
CA TRP A 476 3.27 -0.42 -11.27
C TRP A 476 3.58 -1.51 -10.23
N VAL A 477 4.78 -1.50 -9.62
CA VAL A 477 5.16 -2.43 -8.54
C VAL A 477 4.33 -2.12 -7.30
N ILE A 478 4.26 -0.83 -6.93
CA ILE A 478 3.46 -0.34 -5.81
C ILE A 478 1.98 -0.72 -5.99
N ASN A 479 1.42 -0.46 -7.18
CA ASN A 479 0.03 -0.81 -7.49
C ASN A 479 -0.21 -2.33 -7.41
N THR A 480 0.74 -3.15 -7.87
CA THR A 480 0.65 -4.61 -7.80
C THR A 480 0.67 -5.12 -6.36
N LEU A 481 1.57 -4.61 -5.52
CA LEU A 481 1.66 -4.97 -4.10
C LEU A 481 0.41 -4.57 -3.32
N LEU A 482 -0.07 -3.33 -3.50
CA LEU A 482 -1.31 -2.88 -2.85
C LEU A 482 -2.52 -3.69 -3.30
N ALA A 483 -2.59 -4.07 -4.59
CA ALA A 483 -3.64 -4.98 -5.08
C ALA A 483 -3.57 -6.37 -4.44
N LYS A 484 -2.36 -6.91 -4.23
CA LYS A 484 -2.16 -8.15 -3.45
C LYS A 484 -2.65 -8.00 -2.03
N PHE A 485 -2.20 -6.97 -1.31
CA PHE A 485 -2.55 -6.78 0.10
C PHE A 485 -4.05 -6.60 0.29
N ARG A 486 -4.73 -5.79 -0.53
CA ARG A 486 -6.20 -5.63 -0.45
C ARG A 486 -6.96 -6.93 -0.75
N GLY A 487 -6.36 -7.85 -1.49
CA GLY A 487 -6.96 -9.16 -1.80
C GLY A 487 -6.86 -10.17 -0.65
N VAL A 488 -5.82 -10.09 0.19
CA VAL A 488 -5.48 -11.18 1.14
C VAL A 488 -5.27 -10.74 2.59
N ALA A 489 -5.06 -9.45 2.85
CA ALA A 489 -4.71 -8.99 4.19
C ALA A 489 -5.94 -9.05 5.11
N SER A 490 -5.77 -9.66 6.26
CA SER A 490 -6.76 -9.70 7.34
C SER A 490 -6.38 -8.69 8.42
N GLY A 491 -7.34 -7.85 8.81
CA GLY A 491 -7.16 -6.85 9.86
C GLY A 491 -7.68 -7.34 11.20
N ARG A 492 -6.90 -7.11 12.24
CA ARG A 492 -7.33 -7.26 13.63
C ARG A 492 -7.78 -5.91 14.14
N GLN A 493 -9.02 -5.84 14.62
CA GLN A 493 -9.57 -4.66 15.27
C GLN A 493 -9.45 -4.76 16.78
N ASN A 494 -9.23 -3.62 17.44
CA ASN A 494 -9.32 -3.50 18.89
C ASN A 494 -10.79 -3.31 19.34
N GLU A 495 -11.04 -3.22 20.64
CA GLU A 495 -12.40 -3.01 21.20
C GLU A 495 -13.07 -1.70 20.75
N ALA A 496 -12.27 -0.72 20.29
CA ALA A 496 -12.76 0.54 19.75
C ALA A 496 -13.09 0.47 18.25
N GLY A 497 -12.90 -0.69 17.61
CA GLY A 497 -13.10 -0.90 16.18
C GLY A 497 -11.96 -0.38 15.30
N GLU A 498 -10.84 0.02 15.90
CA GLU A 498 -9.66 0.53 15.19
C GLU A 498 -8.75 -0.64 14.78
N THR A 499 -8.15 -0.58 13.59
CA THR A 499 -7.20 -1.58 13.13
C THR A 499 -5.91 -1.50 13.96
N GLU A 500 -5.59 -2.55 14.71
CA GLU A 500 -4.35 -2.63 15.53
C GLU A 500 -3.25 -3.46 14.88
N ALA A 501 -3.61 -4.36 13.96
CA ALA A 501 -2.67 -5.12 13.15
C ALA A 501 -3.30 -5.54 11.81
N ALA A 502 -2.45 -5.78 10.81
CA ALA A 502 -2.84 -6.45 9.57
C ALA A 502 -1.81 -7.53 9.24
N ALA A 503 -2.29 -8.63 8.66
CA ALA A 503 -1.44 -9.74 8.26
C ALA A 503 -1.88 -10.34 6.93
N ALA A 504 -0.93 -10.68 6.08
CA ALA A 504 -1.14 -11.45 4.86
C ALA A 504 -0.73 -12.91 5.08
N HIS A 505 -1.52 -13.83 4.54
CA HIS A 505 -1.36 -15.26 4.70
C HIS A 505 -1.51 -15.92 3.34
N THR A 506 -0.60 -16.82 2.99
CA THR A 506 -0.61 -17.47 1.67
C THR A 506 -1.72 -18.51 1.61
N LEU A 507 -1.70 -19.51 2.49
CA LEU A 507 -2.63 -20.65 2.44
C LEU A 507 -4.05 -20.27 2.88
N TYR A 508 -4.19 -19.45 3.92
CA TYR A 508 -5.50 -18.90 4.33
C TYR A 508 -6.23 -18.26 3.15
N SER A 509 -5.53 -17.50 2.30
CA SER A 509 -6.13 -16.84 1.13
C SER A 509 -6.58 -17.82 0.03
N LEU A 510 -6.16 -19.09 0.10
CA LEU A 510 -6.56 -20.16 -0.83
C LEU A 510 -7.70 -21.03 -0.29
N VAL A 511 -8.15 -20.83 0.96
CA VAL A 511 -9.29 -21.57 1.52
C VAL A 511 -10.58 -20.90 1.05
N ASN A 512 -11.20 -21.48 0.02
CA ASN A 512 -12.37 -20.92 -0.64
C ASN A 512 -13.61 -20.83 0.28
N HIS A 513 -14.57 -20.02 -0.14
CA HIS A 513 -15.77 -19.72 0.63
C HIS A 513 -16.86 -20.79 0.51
N ASP A 514 -17.49 -21.16 1.63
CA ASP A 514 -18.84 -21.73 1.68
C ASP A 514 -19.60 -21.18 2.90
N CYS A 515 -20.91 -20.93 2.77
CA CYS A 515 -21.76 -20.50 3.88
C CYS A 515 -22.07 -21.63 4.89
N GLU A 516 -21.78 -22.88 4.54
CA GLU A 516 -21.69 -24.06 5.42
C GLU A 516 -20.26 -24.59 5.42
N PRO A 517 -19.32 -23.89 6.09
CA PRO A 517 -17.92 -24.22 6.00
C PRO A 517 -17.60 -25.59 6.61
N SER A 518 -16.55 -26.22 6.08
CA SER A 518 -16.01 -27.48 6.60
C SER A 518 -14.88 -27.25 7.62
N VAL A 519 -14.40 -26.01 7.71
CA VAL A 519 -13.41 -25.56 8.70
C VAL A 519 -13.77 -24.22 9.32
N ARG A 520 -13.47 -24.06 10.61
CA ARG A 520 -13.44 -22.76 11.29
C ARG A 520 -12.00 -22.29 11.42
N TRP A 521 -11.80 -20.98 11.52
CA TRP A 521 -10.48 -20.39 11.67
C TRP A 521 -10.42 -19.39 12.84
N GLU A 522 -9.21 -19.10 13.30
CA GLU A 522 -8.90 -18.07 14.28
C GLU A 522 -7.61 -17.35 13.86
N CYS A 523 -7.68 -16.02 13.77
CA CYS A 523 -6.54 -15.18 13.43
C CYS A 523 -5.99 -14.51 14.70
N ALA A 524 -4.89 -15.07 15.23
CA ALA A 524 -4.06 -14.45 16.26
C ALA A 524 -2.67 -14.19 15.69
N GLY A 525 -1.59 -14.50 16.40
CA GLY A 525 -0.24 -14.44 15.82
C GLY A 525 0.14 -15.62 14.92
N VAL A 526 -0.73 -16.63 14.83
CA VAL A 526 -0.68 -17.75 13.89
C VAL A 526 -2.11 -18.00 13.45
N MET A 527 -2.35 -18.11 12.14
CA MET A 527 -3.65 -18.44 11.58
C MET A 527 -3.91 -19.94 11.74
N LYS A 528 -4.96 -20.31 12.46
CA LYS A 528 -5.26 -21.72 12.74
C LYS A 528 -6.61 -22.12 12.16
N PHE A 529 -6.68 -23.34 11.63
CA PHE A 529 -7.90 -23.94 11.11
C PHE A 529 -8.22 -25.25 11.82
N TRP A 530 -9.50 -25.43 12.15
CA TRP A 530 -10.03 -26.65 12.74
C TRP A 530 -11.19 -27.19 11.93
N GLY A 531 -11.30 -28.52 11.84
CA GLY A 531 -12.49 -29.15 11.28
C GLY A 531 -13.77 -28.64 11.95
N GLU A 532 -14.79 -28.32 11.17
CA GLU A 532 -16.10 -27.86 11.63
C GLU A 532 -17.21 -28.79 11.11
N GLY A 533 -18.37 -28.78 11.78
CA GLY A 533 -19.53 -29.55 11.35
C GLY A 533 -19.26 -31.06 11.33
N LYS A 534 -19.24 -31.65 10.13
CA LYS A 534 -19.00 -33.09 9.92
C LYS A 534 -17.52 -33.44 9.73
N GLY A 535 -16.62 -32.45 9.75
CA GLY A 535 -15.22 -32.62 9.36
C GLY A 535 -15.04 -32.61 7.84
N VAL A 536 -13.85 -33.00 7.39
CA VAL A 536 -13.47 -33.01 5.96
C VAL A 536 -13.00 -34.41 5.59
N LYS A 537 -13.51 -34.99 4.50
CA LYS A 537 -13.02 -36.29 4.02
C LYS A 537 -11.77 -36.13 3.16
N ARG A 538 -10.96 -37.19 3.11
CA ARG A 538 -9.82 -37.26 2.20
C ARG A 538 -10.25 -36.91 0.77
N GLY A 539 -9.56 -35.95 0.18
CA GLY A 539 -9.79 -35.48 -1.18
C GLY A 539 -10.84 -34.39 -1.32
N GLU A 540 -11.56 -34.03 -0.25
CA GLU A 540 -12.49 -32.89 -0.25
C GLU A 540 -11.75 -31.57 0.00
N GLU A 541 -12.33 -30.49 -0.51
CA GLU A 541 -11.84 -29.13 -0.33
C GLU A 541 -12.26 -28.58 1.06
N LEU A 542 -11.32 -27.88 1.69
CA LEU A 542 -11.55 -27.10 2.89
C LEU A 542 -12.25 -25.81 2.49
N HIS A 543 -13.40 -25.54 3.11
CA HIS A 543 -14.16 -24.32 2.88
C HIS A 543 -14.32 -23.56 4.19
N SER A 544 -14.13 -22.24 4.14
CA SER A 544 -14.34 -21.33 5.27
C SER A 544 -15.47 -20.34 4.96
N CYS A 545 -15.98 -19.64 5.98
CA CYS A 545 -16.99 -18.60 5.78
C CYS A 545 -16.36 -17.21 5.96
N TYR A 546 -16.56 -16.32 4.98
CA TYR A 546 -15.96 -14.97 4.95
C TYR A 546 -16.86 -13.89 5.59
N CYS A 547 -18.07 -14.27 5.98
CA CYS A 547 -19.05 -13.40 6.64
C CYS A 547 -19.58 -14.07 7.90
N ASP A 548 -20.36 -13.32 8.69
CA ASP A 548 -21.10 -13.89 9.81
C ASP A 548 -22.13 -14.92 9.30
N LYS A 549 -21.99 -16.16 9.78
CA LYS A 549 -22.84 -17.31 9.42
C LYS A 549 -24.30 -17.11 9.82
N SER A 550 -24.59 -16.21 10.76
CA SER A 550 -25.94 -15.94 11.27
C SER A 550 -26.78 -15.06 10.33
N LEU A 551 -26.15 -14.33 9.40
CA LEU A 551 -26.83 -13.42 8.49
C LEU A 551 -27.76 -14.16 7.49
N PRO A 552 -28.90 -13.57 7.09
CA PRO A 552 -29.75 -14.07 6.00
C PRO A 552 -29.05 -14.11 4.64
N VAL A 553 -29.58 -14.91 3.69
CA VAL A 553 -28.94 -15.11 2.37
C VAL A 553 -28.70 -13.80 1.60
N LYS A 554 -29.67 -12.87 1.65
CA LYS A 554 -29.55 -11.56 0.99
C LYS A 554 -28.39 -10.76 1.56
N GLU A 555 -28.34 -10.61 2.88
CA GLU A 555 -27.28 -9.85 3.58
C GLU A 555 -25.90 -10.50 3.40
N ARG A 556 -25.82 -11.84 3.40
CA ARG A 556 -24.56 -12.55 3.10
C ARG A 556 -24.06 -12.24 1.69
N ARG A 557 -24.94 -12.27 0.68
CA ARG A 557 -24.58 -11.97 -0.72
C ARG A 557 -24.15 -10.52 -0.90
N GLU A 558 -24.86 -9.58 -0.27
CA GLU A 558 -24.50 -8.16 -0.28
C GLU A 558 -23.12 -7.93 0.37
N TRP A 559 -22.86 -8.55 1.53
CA TRP A 559 -21.57 -8.44 2.23
C TRP A 559 -20.40 -8.98 1.40
N MET A 560 -20.58 -10.16 0.78
CA MET A 560 -19.49 -10.86 0.09
C MET A 560 -19.30 -10.45 -1.37
N MET A 561 -20.14 -9.55 -1.89
CA MET A 561 -20.11 -9.13 -3.31
C MET A 561 -18.70 -8.69 -3.74
N GLY A 562 -18.03 -7.88 -2.91
CA GLY A 562 -16.68 -7.40 -3.21
C GLY A 562 -15.60 -8.48 -3.11
N CYS A 563 -15.73 -9.42 -2.18
CA CYS A 563 -14.71 -10.45 -1.94
C CYS A 563 -14.80 -11.63 -2.93
N LEU A 564 -16.02 -12.01 -3.33
CA LEU A 564 -16.26 -13.12 -4.26
C LEU A 564 -16.40 -12.69 -5.72
N GLY A 565 -16.53 -11.38 -5.97
CA GLY A 565 -16.79 -10.85 -7.31
C GLY A 565 -18.21 -11.10 -7.83
N GLY A 566 -19.13 -11.58 -6.98
CA GLY A 566 -20.52 -11.87 -7.34
C GLY A 566 -21.28 -12.58 -6.23
N ALA A 567 -22.56 -12.88 -6.47
CA ALA A 567 -23.47 -13.42 -5.47
C ALA A 567 -23.13 -14.89 -5.20
N CYS A 568 -22.94 -15.26 -3.93
CA CYS A 568 -22.61 -16.62 -3.54
C CYS A 568 -23.68 -17.64 -3.98
N MET A 569 -23.21 -18.72 -4.64
CA MET A 569 -24.02 -19.80 -5.21
C MET A 569 -23.85 -21.14 -4.47
N CYS A 570 -23.34 -21.13 -3.24
CA CYS A 570 -23.21 -22.35 -2.44
C CYS A 570 -24.58 -23.00 -2.17
N ALA A 571 -24.55 -24.28 -1.80
CA ALA A 571 -25.76 -25.07 -1.60
C ALA A 571 -26.69 -24.46 -0.54
N ARG A 572 -26.15 -23.84 0.52
CA ARG A 572 -26.95 -23.12 1.53
C ARG A 572 -27.69 -21.93 0.97
N CYS A 573 -27.00 -21.06 0.21
CA CYS A 573 -27.62 -19.88 -0.40
C CYS A 573 -28.76 -20.26 -1.34
N LEU A 574 -28.56 -21.28 -2.18
CA LEU A 574 -29.60 -21.76 -3.10
C LEU A 574 -30.83 -22.31 -2.36
N ARG A 575 -30.62 -23.05 -1.26
CA ARG A 575 -31.72 -23.59 -0.45
C ARG A 575 -32.49 -22.49 0.28
N GLU A 576 -31.79 -21.54 0.89
CA GLU A 576 -32.40 -20.43 1.63
C GLU A 576 -33.16 -19.49 0.70
N GLU A 577 -32.60 -19.12 -0.46
CA GLU A 577 -33.26 -18.29 -1.46
C GLU A 577 -34.55 -18.95 -1.98
N LYS A 578 -34.50 -20.25 -2.28
CA LYS A 578 -35.71 -20.99 -2.66
C LYS A 578 -36.77 -20.94 -1.56
N GLY A 579 -36.36 -21.13 -0.30
CA GLY A 579 -37.25 -21.06 0.85
C GLY A 579 -37.84 -19.67 1.11
N GLU A 580 -37.13 -18.59 0.78
CA GLU A 580 -37.67 -17.21 0.83
C GLU A 580 -38.67 -16.94 -0.30
N ARG A 581 -38.40 -17.42 -1.52
CA ARG A 581 -39.31 -17.30 -2.66
C ARG A 581 -40.61 -18.08 -2.50
N GLU A 582 -40.60 -19.18 -1.75
CA GLU A 582 -41.80 -19.99 -1.47
C GLU A 582 -42.67 -19.41 -0.34
N LYS A 583 -42.15 -18.46 0.45
CA LYS A 583 -42.87 -17.79 1.55
C LYS A 583 -43.51 -16.46 1.15
N ASN A 584 -43.02 -15.84 0.08
CA ASN A 584 -43.57 -14.63 -0.54
C ASN A 584 -44.50 -15.00 -1.69
#